data_AF-A0A8T4ZJA6-F1
#
_entry.id   AF-A0A8T4ZJA6-F1
#
_cell.length_a   1.000
_cell.length_b   1.000
_cell.length_c   1.000
_cell.angle_alpha   90.00
_cell.angle_beta   90.00
_cell.angle_gamma   90.00
#
_symmetry.space_group_name_H-M   'P 1'
#
loop_
_entity.id
_entity.type
_entity.pdbx_description
1 polymer ?
#
loop_
_entity_poly.entity_id
_entity_poly.type
_entity_poly.pdbx_seq_one_letter_code
_entity_poly.pdbx_strand_id
1 'polypeptide(L)'
;MEERLRESNKSRSKLATAKYLIKPTLQVFSIGTAIMLLLIFVALSEGLGYQISATLSSTHLIVKGHPCEGVICVGYYNISFAGIFYPISYATQSGQKSETFNLVYQPPLNNPHIPTVAEVREKLGASIAVAEIWKNVPYLFVIGCIFGFLAMKIVWMANTKMKKKCSEEELMLKGKDGWTK
;
A
#
# COMPACT_ATOMS: atom_id res chain seq x y z
N MET A 1 -14.53 -52.56 6.62
CA MET A 1 -15.27 -51.61 5.75
C MET A 1 -15.61 -50.32 6.49
N GLU A 2 -16.07 -50.41 7.75
CA GLU A 2 -16.40 -49.24 8.59
C GLU A 2 -15.24 -48.29 8.87
N GLU A 3 -14.02 -48.82 9.01
CA GLU A 3 -12.83 -48.01 9.30
C GLU A 3 -12.49 -47.04 8.15
N ARG A 4 -12.65 -47.48 6.89
CA ARG A 4 -12.48 -46.62 5.70
C ARG A 4 -13.55 -45.53 5.60
N LEU A 5 -14.79 -45.81 6.07
CA LEU A 5 -15.86 -44.82 6.15
C LEU A 5 -15.58 -43.77 7.24
N ARG A 6 -14.99 -44.18 8.37
CA ARG A 6 -14.58 -43.27 9.45
C ARG A 6 -13.47 -42.32 9.02
N GLU A 7 -12.46 -42.81 8.30
CA GLU A 7 -11.39 -41.97 7.76
C GLU A 7 -11.87 -41.00 6.68
N SER A 8 -12.76 -41.45 5.78
CA SER A 8 -13.37 -40.59 4.76
C SER A 8 -14.18 -39.44 5.38
N ASN A 9 -14.97 -39.71 6.42
CA ASN A 9 -15.72 -38.68 7.13
C ASN A 9 -14.82 -37.70 7.91
N LYS A 10 -13.71 -38.18 8.49
CA LYS A 10 -12.72 -37.33 9.17
C LYS A 10 -12.00 -36.40 8.18
N SER A 11 -11.67 -36.87 6.98
CA SER A 11 -11.09 -36.03 5.92
C SER A 11 -12.06 -35.00 5.37
N ARG A 12 -13.35 -35.35 5.17
CA ARG A 12 -14.39 -34.39 4.74
C ARG A 12 -14.66 -33.31 5.79
N SER A 13 -14.66 -33.68 7.07
CA SER A 13 -14.77 -32.74 8.19
C SER A 13 -13.63 -31.73 8.17
N LYS A 14 -12.37 -32.18 8.10
CA LYS A 14 -11.18 -31.29 8.02
C LYS A 14 -11.22 -30.38 6.80
N LEU A 15 -11.68 -30.88 5.65
CA LEU A 15 -11.79 -30.09 4.42
C LEU A 15 -12.87 -29.00 4.52
N ALA A 16 -13.96 -29.27 5.22
CA ALA A 16 -15.02 -28.29 5.48
C ALA A 16 -14.50 -27.18 6.41
N THR A 17 -13.83 -27.53 7.52
CA THR A 17 -13.25 -26.52 8.45
C THR A 17 -12.21 -25.65 7.76
N ALA A 18 -11.37 -26.24 6.90
CA ALA A 18 -10.39 -25.48 6.11
C ALA A 18 -11.07 -24.46 5.17
N LYS A 19 -12.11 -24.85 4.43
CA LYS A 19 -12.85 -23.94 3.53
C LYS A 19 -13.51 -22.77 4.28
N TYR A 20 -14.01 -23.00 5.49
CA TYR A 20 -14.60 -21.95 6.33
C TYR A 20 -13.56 -20.99 6.90
N LEU A 21 -12.31 -21.43 7.10
CA LEU A 21 -11.23 -20.58 7.57
C LEU A 21 -10.57 -19.75 6.45
N ILE A 22 -10.45 -20.33 5.24
CA ILE A 22 -9.72 -19.74 4.11
C ILE A 22 -10.45 -18.51 3.51
N LYS A 23 -11.78 -18.55 3.40
CA LYS A 23 -12.56 -17.42 2.85
C LYS A 23 -12.39 -16.11 3.64
N PRO A 24 -12.58 -16.08 4.97
CA PRO A 24 -12.44 -14.84 5.73
C PRO A 24 -10.98 -14.36 5.80
N THR A 25 -10.00 -15.27 5.86
CA THR A 25 -8.59 -14.85 5.80
C THR A 25 -8.26 -14.20 4.46
N LEU A 26 -8.69 -14.79 3.33
CA LEU A 26 -8.49 -14.21 2.00
C LEU A 26 -9.14 -12.82 1.88
N GLN A 27 -10.30 -12.61 2.49
CA GLN A 27 -10.96 -11.30 2.53
C GLN A 27 -10.15 -10.28 3.32
N VAL A 28 -9.62 -10.62 4.50
CA VAL A 28 -8.74 -9.72 5.27
C VAL A 28 -7.51 -9.34 4.47
N PHE A 29 -6.86 -10.32 3.83
CA PHE A 29 -5.71 -10.05 2.97
C PHE A 29 -6.08 -9.11 1.83
N SER A 30 -7.20 -9.35 1.13
CA SER A 30 -7.61 -8.48 0.01
C SER A 30 -7.88 -7.03 0.44
N ILE A 31 -8.58 -6.82 1.56
CA ILE A 31 -8.88 -5.49 2.09
C ILE A 31 -7.60 -4.83 2.58
N GLY A 32 -6.75 -5.57 3.28
CA GLY A 32 -5.46 -5.07 3.77
C GLY A 32 -4.55 -4.62 2.62
N THR A 33 -4.48 -5.40 1.54
CA THR A 33 -3.74 -5.03 0.33
C THR A 33 -4.34 -3.79 -0.34
N ALA A 34 -5.66 -3.66 -0.42
CA ALA A 34 -6.30 -2.47 -0.99
C ALA A 34 -5.98 -1.20 -0.18
N ILE A 35 -6.04 -1.28 1.15
CA ILE A 35 -5.69 -0.16 2.04
C ILE A 35 -4.21 0.20 1.91
N MET A 36 -3.33 -0.80 1.87
CA MET A 36 -1.89 -0.59 1.66
C MET A 36 -1.63 0.16 0.34
N LEU A 37 -2.25 -0.27 -0.77
CA LEU A 37 -2.11 0.40 -2.06
C LEU A 37 -2.59 1.85 -2.00
N LEU A 38 -3.73 2.10 -1.35
CA LEU A 38 -4.25 3.45 -1.16
C LEU A 38 -3.27 4.34 -0.37
N LEU A 39 -2.67 3.80 0.71
CA LEU A 39 -1.65 4.51 1.49
C LEU A 39 -0.39 4.80 0.66
N ILE A 40 0.03 3.89 -0.21
CA ILE A 40 1.16 4.12 -1.14
C ILE A 40 0.84 5.24 -2.12
N PHE A 41 -0.37 5.27 -2.71
CA PHE A 41 -0.79 6.36 -3.58
C PHE A 41 -0.80 7.72 -2.87
N VAL A 42 -1.30 7.76 -1.64
CA VAL A 42 -1.25 8.98 -0.81
C VAL A 42 0.19 9.39 -0.52
N ALA A 43 1.06 8.44 -0.21
CA ALA A 43 2.47 8.70 0.06
C ALA A 43 3.23 9.24 -1.17
N LEU A 44 2.84 8.82 -2.38
CA LEU A 44 3.36 9.33 -3.66
C LEU A 44 2.87 10.74 -4.01
N SER A 45 1.81 11.24 -3.38
CA SER A 45 1.31 12.58 -3.64
C SER A 45 2.18 13.65 -2.95
N GLU A 46 2.71 14.58 -3.74
CA GLU A 46 3.46 15.73 -3.20
C GLU A 46 2.58 16.53 -2.24
N GLY A 47 3.08 16.81 -1.04
CA GLY A 47 2.39 17.60 -0.01
C GLY A 47 1.78 16.81 1.16
N LEU A 48 1.52 15.51 1.01
CA LEU A 48 1.08 14.63 2.11
C LEU A 48 2.17 13.66 2.57
N GLY A 49 3.00 13.18 1.65
CA GLY A 49 4.00 12.14 1.92
C GLY A 49 5.44 12.64 2.03
N TYR A 50 5.82 13.62 1.21
CA TYR A 50 7.18 14.16 1.21
C TYR A 50 7.27 15.53 0.51
N GLN A 51 8.36 16.25 0.77
CA GLN A 51 8.72 17.53 0.15
C GLN A 51 10.16 17.45 -0.35
N ILE A 52 10.41 17.88 -1.60
CA ILE A 52 11.72 17.82 -2.25
C ILE A 52 12.13 19.23 -2.66
N SER A 53 13.33 19.64 -2.29
CA SER A 53 14.01 20.80 -2.84
C SER A 53 15.27 20.31 -3.57
N ALA A 54 15.50 20.75 -4.81
CA ALA A 54 16.67 20.37 -5.58
C ALA A 54 17.31 21.63 -6.17
N THR A 55 18.62 21.78 -5.97
CA THR A 55 19.41 22.87 -6.53
C THR A 55 20.43 22.27 -7.49
N LEU A 56 20.43 22.75 -8.73
CA LEU A 56 21.34 22.31 -9.77
C LEU A 56 22.64 23.13 -9.71
N SER A 57 23.77 22.46 -9.56
CA SER A 57 25.11 23.07 -9.46
C SER A 57 25.82 23.14 -10.81
N SER A 58 25.69 22.11 -11.66
CA SER A 58 26.24 22.13 -13.02
C SER A 58 25.50 21.18 -13.98
N THR A 59 25.52 21.55 -15.26
CA THR A 59 25.10 20.71 -16.38
C THR A 59 26.28 20.55 -17.32
N HIS A 60 26.78 19.33 -17.53
CA HIS A 60 27.81 19.07 -18.53
C HIS A 60 27.20 18.78 -19.91
N LEU A 61 27.82 19.32 -20.96
CA LEU A 61 27.42 19.20 -22.37
C LEU A 61 27.57 17.76 -22.91
N ILE A 62 26.69 17.43 -23.85
CA ILE A 62 26.51 16.11 -24.48
C ILE A 62 27.81 15.65 -25.17
N VAL A 63 28.28 14.45 -24.82
CA VAL A 63 29.30 13.72 -25.58
C VAL A 63 28.60 12.64 -26.41
N LYS A 64 28.49 12.84 -27.73
CA LYS A 64 27.92 11.83 -28.65
C LYS A 64 28.84 10.62 -28.74
N GLY A 65 28.29 9.40 -28.68
CA GLY A 65 29.03 8.16 -28.90
C GLY A 65 29.89 7.69 -27.72
N HIS A 66 29.65 8.20 -26.52
CA HIS A 66 30.29 7.75 -25.27
C HIS A 66 29.26 7.01 -24.40
N PRO A 67 29.64 6.00 -23.58
CA PRO A 67 28.72 5.36 -22.63
C PRO A 67 28.08 6.31 -21.60
N CYS A 68 28.51 7.58 -21.56
CA CYS A 68 27.96 8.65 -20.73
C CYS A 68 27.12 9.66 -21.55
N GLU A 69 26.62 9.26 -22.72
CA GLU A 69 25.82 10.12 -23.60
C GLU A 69 24.56 10.62 -22.86
N GLY A 70 24.47 11.95 -22.70
CA GLY A 70 23.41 12.64 -21.97
C GLY A 70 23.90 13.94 -21.32
N VAL A 71 23.01 14.61 -20.61
CA VAL A 71 23.34 15.74 -19.73
C VAL A 71 23.57 15.21 -18.33
N ILE A 72 24.76 15.41 -17.79
CA ILE A 72 25.07 15.11 -16.39
C ILE A 72 24.60 16.27 -15.53
N CYS A 73 23.59 16.03 -14.70
CA CYS A 73 23.09 16.99 -13.73
C CYS A 73 23.72 16.71 -12.36
N VAL A 74 24.52 17.65 -11.86
CA VAL A 74 25.08 17.59 -10.50
C VAL A 74 24.44 18.67 -9.65
N GLY A 75 24.03 18.31 -8.44
CA GLY A 75 23.35 19.23 -7.54
C GLY A 75 23.21 18.67 -6.14
N TYR A 76 22.48 19.39 -5.31
CA TYR A 76 22.10 18.95 -3.96
C TYR A 76 20.58 18.87 -3.89
N TYR A 77 20.06 17.89 -3.17
CA TYR A 77 18.63 17.81 -2.87
C TYR A 77 18.40 17.72 -1.37
N ASN A 78 17.29 18.26 -0.89
CA ASN A 78 16.78 18.06 0.46
C ASN A 78 15.40 17.43 0.36
N ILE A 79 15.20 16.31 1.04
CA ILE A 79 13.90 15.63 1.11
C ILE A 79 13.47 15.54 2.56
N SER A 80 12.23 15.94 2.84
CA SER A 80 11.55 15.72 4.12
C SER A 80 10.37 14.78 3.92
N PHE A 81 10.24 13.77 4.77
CA PHE A 81 9.12 12.82 4.73
C PHE A 81 8.07 13.17 5.79
N ALA A 82 6.83 12.75 5.57
CA ALA A 82 5.80 12.80 6.61
C ALA A 82 5.94 11.59 7.55
N GLY A 83 6.04 11.86 8.86
CA GLY A 83 6.33 10.83 9.87
C GLY A 83 5.30 9.70 9.96
N ILE A 84 4.04 9.94 9.57
CA ILE A 84 2.99 8.92 9.58
C ILE A 84 3.09 7.91 8.42
N PHE A 85 3.68 8.30 7.29
CA PHE A 85 3.76 7.47 6.09
C PHE A 85 5.12 6.77 5.93
N TYR A 86 6.17 7.29 6.56
CA TYR A 86 7.54 6.79 6.41
C TYR A 86 8.27 6.57 7.75
N PRO A 87 7.69 5.80 8.69
CA PRO A 87 8.27 5.64 10.03
C PRO A 87 9.60 4.89 10.03
N ILE A 88 9.83 3.96 9.09
CA ILE A 88 11.13 3.29 9.00
C ILE A 88 12.20 4.28 8.58
N SER A 89 11.90 5.12 7.57
CA SER A 89 12.80 6.18 7.11
C SER A 89 13.09 7.22 8.20
N TYR A 90 12.11 7.51 9.06
CA TYR A 90 12.31 8.36 10.24
C TYR A 90 13.19 7.69 11.30
N ALA A 91 12.93 6.43 11.62
CA ALA A 91 13.69 5.67 12.62
C ALA A 91 15.16 5.51 12.23
N THR A 92 15.46 5.42 10.93
CA THR A 92 16.82 5.40 10.40
C THR A 92 17.45 6.78 10.26
N GLN A 93 16.86 7.82 10.88
CA GLN A 93 17.28 9.22 10.78
C GLN A 93 17.38 9.75 9.35
N SER A 94 16.67 9.10 8.42
CA SER A 94 16.60 9.47 7.00
C SER A 94 15.42 10.41 6.70
N GLY A 95 14.70 10.83 7.75
CA GLY A 95 13.51 11.70 7.65
C GLY A 95 13.81 13.07 7.03
N GLN A 96 15.08 13.50 7.09
CA GLN A 96 15.64 14.56 6.25
C GLN A 96 16.93 14.06 5.61
N LYS A 97 17.01 14.08 4.27
CA LYS A 97 18.19 13.62 3.53
C LYS A 97 18.72 14.73 2.64
N SER A 98 19.99 15.06 2.81
CA SER A 98 20.72 15.98 1.94
C SER A 98 21.88 15.26 1.26
N GLU A 99 21.80 15.05 -0.04
CA GLU A 99 22.87 14.38 -0.81
C GLU A 99 23.18 15.09 -2.11
N THR A 100 24.42 14.90 -2.56
CA THR A 100 24.81 15.20 -3.94
C THR A 100 24.28 14.12 -4.86
N PHE A 101 23.72 14.51 -5.99
CA PHE A 101 23.27 13.57 -7.02
C PHE A 101 24.05 13.75 -8.31
N ASN A 102 24.22 12.63 -9.04
CA ASN A 102 24.70 12.61 -10.41
C ASN A 102 23.64 11.90 -11.24
N LEU A 103 22.87 12.68 -12.01
CA LEU A 103 21.78 12.15 -12.82
C LEU A 103 22.13 12.30 -14.31
N VAL A 104 22.21 11.17 -15.00
CA VAL A 104 22.37 11.14 -16.45
C VAL A 104 20.97 11.30 -17.07
N TYR A 105 20.73 12.46 -17.67
CA TYR A 105 19.53 12.73 -18.44
C TYR A 105 19.82 12.44 -19.92
N GLN A 106 19.27 11.35 -20.45
CA GLN A 106 19.26 11.10 -21.89
C GLN A 106 18.06 11.82 -22.50
N PRO A 107 18.28 12.90 -23.27
CA PRO A 107 17.19 13.50 -24.02
C PRO A 107 16.72 12.50 -25.10
N PRO A 108 15.43 12.53 -25.48
CA PRO A 108 14.94 11.75 -26.60
C PRO A 108 15.73 12.10 -27.86
N LEU A 109 16.10 11.10 -28.66
CA LEU A 109 16.96 11.25 -29.86
C LEU A 109 16.51 12.37 -30.82
N ASN A 110 15.21 12.67 -30.84
CA ASN A 110 14.61 13.64 -31.74
C ASN A 110 14.56 15.08 -31.20
N ASN A 111 14.91 15.32 -29.93
CA ASN A 111 14.92 16.66 -29.35
C ASN A 111 15.93 16.81 -28.20
N PRO A 112 17.19 17.15 -28.51
CA PRO A 112 18.20 17.37 -27.48
C PRO A 112 17.92 18.69 -26.74
N HIS A 113 17.30 18.61 -25.56
CA HIS A 113 17.14 19.76 -24.66
C HIS A 113 17.95 19.57 -23.37
N ILE A 114 18.35 20.70 -22.79
CA ILE A 114 18.93 20.72 -21.45
C ILE A 114 17.75 20.68 -20.47
N PRO A 115 17.71 19.69 -19.55
CA PRO A 115 16.59 19.55 -18.64
C PRO A 115 16.50 20.75 -17.68
N THR A 116 15.28 21.20 -17.44
CA THR A 116 14.98 22.25 -16.46
C THR A 116 15.13 21.71 -15.02
N VAL A 117 15.31 22.62 -14.05
CA VAL A 117 15.37 22.23 -12.62
C VAL A 117 14.11 21.48 -12.18
N ALA A 118 12.95 21.81 -12.76
CA ALA A 118 11.68 21.13 -12.48
C ALA A 118 11.71 19.67 -12.94
N GLU A 119 12.16 19.38 -14.16
CA GLU A 119 12.27 18.01 -14.69
C GLU A 119 13.28 17.18 -13.90
N VAL A 120 14.41 17.77 -13.51
CA VAL A 120 15.42 17.10 -12.67
C VAL A 120 14.83 16.78 -11.30
N ARG A 121 14.11 17.74 -10.68
CA ARG A 121 13.45 17.56 -9.38
C ARG A 121 12.41 16.46 -9.42
N GLU A 122 11.58 16.40 -10.46
CA GLU A 122 10.54 15.36 -10.62
C GLU A 122 11.16 13.97 -10.74
N LYS A 123 12.18 13.82 -11.61
CA LYS A 123 12.84 12.53 -11.84
C LYS A 123 13.63 12.06 -10.62
N LEU A 124 14.36 12.96 -9.97
CA LEU A 124 15.07 12.68 -8.72
C LEU A 124 14.08 12.32 -7.61
N GLY A 125 12.99 13.07 -7.54
CA GLY A 125 11.96 12.87 -6.55
C GLY A 125 11.26 11.53 -6.64
N ALA A 126 10.85 11.14 -7.85
CA ALA A 126 10.29 9.82 -8.10
C ALA A 126 11.28 8.71 -7.72
N SER A 127 12.57 8.87 -8.06
CA SER A 127 13.59 7.83 -7.77
C SER A 127 13.77 7.58 -6.28
N ILE A 128 13.75 8.65 -5.46
CA ILE A 128 13.96 8.57 -4.02
C ILE A 128 12.67 8.17 -3.32
N ALA A 129 11.52 8.73 -3.71
CA ALA A 129 10.23 8.33 -3.19
C ALA A 129 9.99 6.83 -3.37
N VAL A 130 10.28 6.29 -4.56
CA VAL A 130 10.15 4.84 -4.82
C VAL A 130 11.07 4.03 -3.91
N ALA A 131 12.34 4.41 -3.77
CA ALA A 131 13.29 3.70 -2.91
C ALA A 131 12.84 3.68 -1.44
N GLU A 132 12.31 4.79 -0.94
CA GLU A 132 11.81 4.89 0.44
C GLU A 132 10.46 4.17 0.63
N ILE A 133 9.58 4.19 -0.37
CA ILE A 133 8.34 3.40 -0.35
C ILE A 133 8.68 1.93 -0.18
N TRP A 134 9.61 1.39 -0.97
CA TRP A 134 10.01 -0.02 -0.86
C TRP A 134 10.49 -0.42 0.53
N LYS A 135 11.21 0.46 1.23
CA LYS A 135 11.61 0.23 2.63
C LYS A 135 10.40 0.18 3.58
N ASN A 136 9.37 0.96 3.31
CA ASN A 136 8.17 1.07 4.15
C ASN A 136 7.03 0.14 3.72
N VAL A 137 7.11 -0.55 2.57
CA VAL A 137 6.11 -1.52 2.11
C VAL A 137 5.76 -2.56 3.18
N PRO A 138 6.73 -3.21 3.88
CA PRO A 138 6.39 -4.16 4.93
C PRO A 138 5.61 -3.54 6.08
N TYR A 139 5.96 -2.32 6.48
CA TYR A 139 5.25 -1.58 7.52
C TYR A 139 3.82 -1.23 7.08
N LEU A 140 3.66 -0.68 5.88
CA LEU A 140 2.35 -0.33 5.31
C LEU A 140 1.46 -1.56 5.14
N PHE A 141 2.05 -2.71 4.81
CA PHE A 141 1.33 -3.98 4.71
C PHE A 141 0.77 -4.42 6.07
N VAL A 142 1.57 -4.35 7.14
CA VAL A 142 1.13 -4.69 8.51
C VAL A 142 0.00 -3.76 8.95
N ILE A 143 0.15 -2.45 8.73
CA ILE A 143 -0.89 -1.46 9.03
C ILE A 143 -2.18 -1.76 8.23
N GLY A 144 -2.05 -2.04 6.93
CA GLY A 144 -3.16 -2.43 6.08
C GLY A 144 -3.88 -3.67 6.62
N CYS A 145 -3.15 -4.70 7.04
CA CYS A 145 -3.74 -5.90 7.65
C CYS A 145 -4.49 -5.61 8.96
N ILE A 146 -3.94 -4.74 9.82
CA ILE A 146 -4.60 -4.32 11.07
C ILE A 146 -5.93 -3.63 10.76
N PHE A 147 -5.92 -2.67 9.83
CA PHE A 147 -7.15 -1.98 9.42
C PHE A 147 -8.15 -2.92 8.73
N GLY A 148 -7.67 -3.84 7.89
CA GLY A 148 -8.52 -4.86 7.26
C GLY A 148 -9.20 -5.77 8.27
N PHE A 149 -8.47 -6.17 9.32
CA PHE A 149 -9.04 -6.96 10.43
C PHE A 149 -10.09 -6.16 11.22
N LEU A 150 -9.81 -4.90 11.54
CA LEU A 150 -10.76 -4.01 12.22
C LEU A 150 -12.03 -3.81 11.40
N ALA A 151 -11.90 -3.56 10.09
CA ALA A 151 -13.03 -3.41 9.18
C ALA A 151 -13.91 -4.67 9.15
N MET A 152 -13.30 -5.86 9.02
CA MET A 152 -14.05 -7.13 9.09
C MET A 152 -14.79 -7.30 10.42
N LYS A 153 -14.13 -6.97 11.54
CA LYS A 153 -14.75 -7.08 12.87
C LYS A 153 -15.97 -6.17 12.96
N ILE A 154 -15.88 -4.94 12.45
CA ILE A 154 -17.00 -3.98 12.44
C ILE A 154 -18.15 -4.52 11.59
N VAL A 155 -17.88 -5.02 10.38
CA VAL A 155 -18.90 -5.61 9.49
C VAL A 155 -19.56 -6.83 10.13
N TRP A 156 -18.79 -7.69 10.79
CA TRP A 156 -19.32 -8.86 11.50
C TRP A 156 -20.21 -8.47 12.68
N MET A 157 -19.80 -7.48 13.48
CA MET A 157 -20.62 -6.93 14.57
C MET A 157 -21.91 -6.28 14.04
N ALA A 158 -21.85 -5.59 12.90
CA ALA A 158 -23.04 -5.01 12.26
C ALA A 158 -24.02 -6.09 11.78
N ASN A 159 -23.51 -7.12 11.08
CA ASN A 159 -24.33 -8.23 10.58
C ASN A 159 -24.96 -9.06 11.69
N THR A 160 -24.25 -9.31 12.79
CA THR A 160 -24.80 -10.04 13.94
C THR A 160 -25.89 -9.25 14.66
N LYS A 161 -25.72 -7.92 14.82
CA LYS A 161 -26.77 -7.03 15.34
C LYS A 161 -28.02 -7.02 14.44
N MET A 162 -27.84 -6.96 13.12
CA MET A 162 -28.93 -7.00 12.14
C MET A 162 -29.71 -8.32 12.20
N LYS A 163 -29.01 -9.46 12.27
CA LYS A 163 -29.66 -10.78 12.38
C LYS A 163 -30.45 -10.95 13.69
N LYS A 164 -29.94 -10.43 14.81
CA LYS A 164 -30.67 -10.47 16.09
C LYS A 164 -31.97 -9.66 16.00
N LYS A 165 -31.92 -8.43 15.48
CA LYS A 165 -33.13 -7.60 15.29
C LYS A 165 -34.16 -8.27 14.39
N CYS A 166 -33.72 -8.84 13.26
CA CYS A 166 -34.62 -9.52 12.33
C CYS A 166 -35.28 -10.76 12.96
N SER A 167 -34.52 -11.54 13.74
CA SER A 167 -35.07 -12.70 14.45
C SER A 167 -36.05 -12.32 15.57
N GLU A 168 -35.82 -11.19 16.26
CA GLU A 168 -36.73 -10.67 17.28
C GLU A 168 -38.04 -10.15 16.65
N GLU A 169 -37.98 -9.45 15.52
CA GLU A 169 -39.17 -9.02 14.77
C GLU A 169 -39.99 -10.22 14.25
N GLU A 170 -39.33 -11.26 13.75
CA GLU A 170 -40.00 -12.48 13.27
C GLU A 170 -40.69 -13.25 14.42
N LEU A 171 -40.07 -13.28 15.60
CA LEU A 171 -40.67 -13.85 16.82
C LEU A 171 -41.87 -13.02 17.32
N MET A 172 -41.80 -11.69 17.24
CA MET A 172 -42.93 -10.82 17.62
C MET A 172 -44.12 -10.95 16.67
N LEU A 173 -43.88 -11.18 15.38
CA LEU A 173 -44.93 -11.43 14.39
C LEU A 173 -45.61 -12.79 14.62
N LYS A 174 -44.84 -13.87 14.80
CA LYS A 174 -45.39 -15.21 15.10
C LYS A 174 -46.13 -15.28 16.45
N GLY A 175 -45.72 -14.48 17.44
CA GLY A 175 -46.39 -14.39 18.74
C GLY A 175 -47.78 -13.74 18.69
N LYS A 176 -48.05 -12.85 17.73
CA LYS A 176 -49.37 -12.21 17.57
C LYS A 176 -50.38 -13.11 16.87
N ASP A 177 -49.95 -13.97 15.96
CA ASP A 177 -50.83 -14.86 15.20
C ASP A 177 -51.36 -16.03 16.06
N GLY A 178 -50.67 -16.38 17.15
CA GLY A 178 -51.07 -17.43 18.08
C GLY A 178 -52.22 -17.09 19.02
N TRP A 179 -52.63 -15.81 19.12
CA TRP A 179 -53.70 -15.34 20.02
C TRP A 179 -55.04 -15.08 19.33
N THR A 180 -55.14 -15.33 18.01
CA THR A 180 -56.37 -15.09 17.22
C THR A 180 -57.16 -16.35 16.86
N LYS A 181 -56.98 -17.45 17.62
CA LYS A 181 -57.83 -18.65 17.53
C LYS A 181 -58.50 -18.95 18.85
#